data_AF-A0A9E0NDZ4-F1
#
_entry.id   AF-A0A9E0NDZ4-F1
#
_cell.length_a   1.000
_cell.length_b   1.000
_cell.length_c   1.000
_cell.angle_alpha   90.00
_cell.angle_beta   90.00
_cell.angle_gamma   90.00
#
_symmetry.space_group_name_H-M   'P 1'
#
loop_
_entity.id
_entity.type
_entity.pdbx_description
1 polymer ?
#
loop_
_entity_poly.entity_id
_entity_poly.type
_entity_poly.pdbx_seq_one_letter_code
_entity_poly.pdbx_strand_id
1 'polypeptide(L)'
;MPSAEPPAAASAPPSPPAVVPAAAVSPRRPDPRRWIYGGLDLVLATIYFVSVVWLVPNRLPLAQAHLLALPVLAALMGVGALLGRRVGWWLSAGAAGALLLAAIVLIARILVSAAYLAGVYGALGRAASTFALIGAALVIEVVALLPVFQLKYLMTRAGRRAFGLAPVAWNRPAP
;
A
#
# COMPACT_ATOMS: atom_id res chain seq x y z
N MET A 1 -41.60 -40.88 -67.18
CA MET A 1 -41.12 -41.72 -66.06
C MET A 1 -40.65 -40.77 -64.97
N PRO A 2 -41.41 -40.59 -63.88
CA PRO A 2 -41.04 -39.68 -62.80
C PRO A 2 -39.85 -40.25 -62.01
N SER A 3 -38.78 -39.47 -61.91
CA SER A 3 -37.57 -39.79 -61.16
C SER A 3 -37.88 -39.73 -59.65
N ALA A 4 -37.64 -40.83 -58.93
CA ALA A 4 -37.81 -40.90 -57.49
C ALA A 4 -36.70 -40.08 -56.79
N GLU A 5 -37.13 -39.08 -56.01
CA GLU A 5 -36.25 -38.24 -55.20
C GLU A 5 -35.76 -39.04 -53.97
N PRO A 6 -34.44 -39.09 -53.70
CA PRO A 6 -33.92 -39.88 -52.60
C PRO A 6 -34.31 -39.28 -51.23
N PRO A 7 -34.60 -40.12 -50.23
CA PRO A 7 -35.07 -39.66 -48.92
C PRO A 7 -33.99 -38.85 -48.20
N ALA A 8 -34.39 -37.67 -47.71
CA ALA A 8 -33.55 -36.77 -46.93
C ALA A 8 -32.97 -37.48 -45.69
N ALA A 9 -31.65 -37.59 -45.64
CA ALA A 9 -30.93 -38.15 -44.50
C ALA A 9 -31.20 -37.32 -43.25
N ALA A 10 -31.86 -37.93 -42.26
CA ALA A 10 -32.13 -37.33 -40.96
C ALA A 10 -30.80 -36.94 -40.29
N SER A 11 -30.60 -35.65 -40.06
CA SER A 11 -29.44 -35.12 -39.34
C SER A 11 -29.50 -35.56 -37.89
N ALA A 12 -28.44 -36.23 -37.42
CA ALA A 12 -28.34 -36.68 -36.03
C ALA A 12 -28.36 -35.48 -35.06
N PRO A 13 -29.01 -35.61 -33.89
CA PRO A 13 -29.08 -34.54 -32.91
C PRO A 13 -27.69 -34.13 -32.39
N PRO A 14 -27.45 -32.83 -32.11
CA PRO A 14 -26.17 -32.34 -31.63
C PRO A 14 -25.82 -33.02 -30.30
N SER A 15 -24.59 -33.53 -30.21
CA SER A 15 -24.09 -34.14 -28.98
C SER A 15 -24.11 -33.11 -27.84
N PRO A 16 -24.56 -33.49 -26.62
CA PRO A 16 -24.57 -32.58 -25.49
C PRO A 16 -23.15 -32.08 -25.20
N PRO A 17 -22.98 -30.78 -24.82
CA PRO A 17 -21.67 -30.22 -24.55
C PRO A 17 -21.00 -31.02 -23.43
N ALA A 18 -19.76 -31.44 -23.67
CA ALA A 18 -18.96 -32.15 -22.68
C ALA A 18 -18.91 -31.33 -21.37
N VAL A 19 -19.40 -31.92 -20.29
CA VAL A 19 -19.32 -31.33 -18.95
C VAL A 19 -17.84 -31.30 -18.57
N VAL A 20 -17.22 -30.14 -18.72
CA VAL A 20 -15.83 -29.94 -18.31
C VAL A 20 -15.79 -30.13 -16.78
N PRO A 21 -15.11 -31.15 -16.26
CA PRO A 21 -15.07 -31.41 -14.82
C PRO A 21 -14.54 -30.16 -14.12
N ALA A 22 -15.26 -29.71 -13.10
CA ALA A 22 -14.91 -28.54 -12.31
C ALA A 22 -13.45 -28.71 -11.82
N ALA A 23 -12.54 -27.93 -12.41
CA ALA A 23 -11.13 -28.03 -12.12
C ALA A 23 -10.93 -27.84 -10.60
N ALA A 24 -10.35 -28.86 -9.95
CA ALA A 24 -10.06 -28.83 -8.54
C ALA A 24 -9.27 -27.56 -8.20
N VAL A 25 -9.85 -26.71 -7.34
CA VAL A 25 -9.22 -25.45 -6.94
C VAL A 25 -8.01 -25.79 -6.07
N SER A 26 -6.82 -25.78 -6.66
CA SER A 26 -5.58 -26.00 -5.92
C SER A 26 -5.48 -25.01 -4.76
N PRO A 27 -5.09 -25.46 -3.54
CA PRO A 27 -4.93 -24.58 -2.40
C PRO A 27 -3.93 -23.46 -2.75
N ARG A 28 -4.37 -22.20 -2.60
CA ARG A 28 -3.55 -21.03 -2.90
C ARG A 28 -2.35 -21.01 -1.95
N ARG A 29 -1.14 -21.05 -2.52
CA ARG A 29 0.08 -20.83 -1.74
C ARG A 29 0.06 -19.41 -1.13
N PRO A 30 0.40 -19.24 0.15
CA PRO A 30 0.55 -17.93 0.77
C PRO A 30 1.60 -17.09 0.03
N ASP A 31 1.32 -15.81 -0.22
CA ASP A 31 2.31 -14.87 -0.79
C ASP A 31 3.29 -14.43 0.30
N PRO A 32 4.59 -14.76 0.22
CA PRO A 32 5.57 -14.41 1.25
C PRO A 32 5.79 -12.90 1.37
N ARG A 33 5.51 -12.12 0.32
CA ARG A 33 5.71 -10.65 0.30
C ARG A 33 4.90 -9.95 1.38
N ARG A 34 3.71 -10.48 1.68
CA ARG A 34 2.82 -9.97 2.74
C ARG A 34 3.48 -10.00 4.11
N TRP A 35 4.22 -11.07 4.41
CA TRP A 35 4.94 -11.21 5.68
C TRP A 35 6.15 -10.29 5.75
N ILE A 36 6.84 -10.11 4.63
CA ILE A 36 8.00 -9.21 4.54
C ILE A 36 7.56 -7.76 4.79
N TYR A 37 6.56 -7.27 4.05
CA TYR A 37 6.06 -5.91 4.26
C TYR A 37 5.44 -5.74 5.65
N GLY A 38 4.53 -6.63 6.05
CA GLY A 38 3.87 -6.53 7.34
C GLY A 38 4.83 -6.61 8.53
N GLY A 39 5.86 -7.46 8.45
CA GLY A 39 6.90 -7.53 9.47
C GLY A 39 7.78 -6.28 9.51
N LEU A 40 8.21 -5.78 8.34
CA LEU A 40 9.02 -4.57 8.24
C LEU A 40 8.27 -3.33 8.77
N ASP A 41 6.96 -3.24 8.49
CA ASP A 41 6.09 -2.18 9.00
C ASP A 41 6.05 -2.16 10.53
N LEU A 42 5.93 -3.33 11.17
CA LEU A 42 5.89 -3.46 12.61
C LEU A 42 7.24 -3.15 13.27
N VAL A 43 8.34 -3.57 12.63
CA VAL A 43 9.70 -3.21 13.08
C VAL A 43 9.89 -1.70 13.03
N LEU A 44 9.53 -1.06 11.92
CA LEU A 44 9.61 0.40 11.79
C LEU A 44 8.67 1.12 12.76
N ALA A 45 7.44 0.64 12.93
CA ALA A 45 6.51 1.20 13.91
C ALA A 45 7.10 1.18 15.33
N THR A 46 7.78 0.09 15.69
CA THR A 46 8.45 -0.04 17.00
C THR A 46 9.61 0.94 17.12
N ILE A 47 10.47 1.03 16.10
CA ILE A 47 11.60 1.98 16.07
C ILE A 47 11.09 3.42 16.17
N TYR A 48 10.04 3.78 15.42
CA TYR A 48 9.44 5.12 15.46
C TYR A 48 8.83 5.42 16.83
N PHE A 49 8.13 4.46 17.42
CA PHE A 49 7.52 4.65 18.73
C PHE A 49 8.59 4.92 19.79
N VAL A 50 9.65 4.10 19.83
CA VAL A 50 10.77 4.29 20.75
C VAL A 50 11.46 5.63 20.49
N SER A 51 11.73 5.98 19.22
CA SER A 51 12.37 7.24 18.85
C SER A 51 11.55 8.45 19.30
N VAL A 52 10.24 8.44 19.08
CA VAL A 52 9.35 9.56 19.45
C VAL A 52 9.23 9.69 20.96
N VAL A 53 9.09 8.59 21.70
CA VAL A 53 8.90 8.62 23.16
C VAL A 53 10.19 8.97 23.91
N TRP A 54 11.34 8.48 23.45
CA TRP A 54 12.60 8.59 24.20
C TRP A 54 13.56 9.65 23.68
N LEU A 55 13.64 9.89 22.36
CA LEU A 55 14.64 10.79 21.79
C LEU A 55 14.11 12.21 21.56
N VAL A 56 12.79 12.37 21.39
CA VAL A 56 12.18 13.65 21.00
C VAL A 56 11.23 14.15 22.08
N PRO A 57 11.75 14.74 23.18
CA PRO A 57 10.90 15.37 24.18
C PRO A 57 10.21 16.59 23.56
N ASN A 58 8.92 16.45 23.26
CA ASN A 58 8.12 17.51 22.65
C ASN A 58 7.13 18.08 23.67
N ARG A 59 7.15 19.40 23.88
CA ARG A 59 6.25 20.08 24.82
C ARG A 59 4.94 20.53 24.16
N LEU A 60 4.87 20.50 22.83
CA LEU A 60 3.69 20.91 22.07
C LEU A 60 2.81 19.67 21.82
N PRO A 61 1.62 19.56 22.44
CA PRO A 61 0.82 18.35 22.38
C PRO A 61 0.38 18.00 20.96
N LEU A 62 0.08 19.00 20.13
CA LEU A 62 -0.30 18.78 18.73
C LEU A 62 0.84 18.21 17.88
N ALA A 63 2.07 18.68 18.13
CA ALA A 63 3.26 18.16 17.43
C ALA A 63 3.59 16.76 17.92
N GLN A 64 3.46 16.49 19.22
CA GLN A 64 3.60 15.16 19.79
C GLN A 64 2.57 14.18 19.24
N ALA A 65 1.30 14.58 19.13
CA ALA A 65 0.24 13.76 18.54
C ALA A 65 0.53 13.41 17.07
N HIS A 66 1.03 14.36 16.27
CA HIS A 66 1.43 14.10 14.89
C HIS A 66 2.64 13.14 14.81
N LEU A 67 3.64 13.30 15.68
CA LEU A 67 4.77 12.37 15.75
C LEU A 67 4.35 10.96 16.16
N LEU A 68 3.44 10.83 17.14
CA LEU A 68 2.87 9.55 17.56
C LEU A 68 1.93 8.92 16.52
N ALA A 69 1.36 9.72 15.61
CA ALA A 69 0.57 9.19 14.52
C ALA A 69 1.43 8.34 13.56
N LEU A 70 2.73 8.65 13.39
CA LEU A 70 3.63 7.89 12.51
C LEU A 70 3.76 6.40 12.91
N PRO A 71 4.17 6.04 14.16
CA PRO A 71 4.25 4.65 14.58
C PRO A 71 2.89 3.97 14.59
N VAL A 72 1.82 4.68 14.95
CA VAL A 72 0.45 4.11 14.97
C VAL A 72 0.01 3.74 13.56
N LEU A 73 0.18 4.64 12.59
CA LEU A 73 -0.16 4.38 11.20
C LEU A 73 0.71 3.27 10.59
N ALA A 74 2.01 3.25 10.89
CA ALA A 74 2.90 2.16 10.48
C ALA A 74 2.46 0.81 11.08
N ALA A 75 2.04 0.78 12.35
CA ALA A 75 1.54 -0.43 12.98
C ALA A 75 0.21 -0.89 12.33
N LEU A 76 -0.73 0.02 12.08
CA LEU A 76 -1.99 -0.30 11.39
C LEU A 76 -1.75 -0.84 9.98
N MET A 77 -0.77 -0.27 9.29
CA MET A 77 -0.34 -0.72 7.96
C MET A 77 0.22 -2.15 8.02
N GLY A 78 1.10 -2.44 8.97
CA GLY A 78 1.66 -3.78 9.18
C GLY A 78 0.63 -4.82 9.60
N VAL A 79 -0.23 -4.49 10.56
CA VAL A 79 -1.35 -5.36 10.99
C VAL A 79 -2.32 -5.59 9.82
N GLY A 80 -2.64 -4.56 9.05
CA GLY A 80 -3.45 -4.64 7.85
C GLY A 80 -2.87 -5.61 6.83
N ALA A 81 -1.56 -5.53 6.60
CA ALA A 81 -0.86 -6.41 5.69
C ALA A 81 -0.95 -7.86 6.20
N LEU A 82 -0.70 -8.08 7.49
CA LEU A 82 -0.75 -9.40 8.13
C LEU A 82 -2.15 -9.98 8.31
N LEU A 83 -3.24 -9.24 8.08
CA LEU A 83 -4.61 -9.78 8.12
C LEU A 83 -4.98 -10.55 6.86
N GLY A 84 -4.53 -10.12 5.67
CA GLY A 84 -4.76 -10.83 4.39
C GLY A 84 -6.21 -10.95 3.93
N ARG A 85 -7.11 -10.22 4.58
CA ARG A 85 -8.54 -10.16 4.23
C ARG A 85 -8.83 -8.84 3.52
N ARG A 86 -10.00 -8.73 2.90
CA ARG A 86 -10.47 -7.47 2.28
C ARG A 86 -10.38 -6.26 3.21
N VAL A 87 -10.70 -6.46 4.50
CA VAL A 87 -10.55 -5.41 5.53
C VAL A 87 -9.08 -5.02 5.73
N GLY A 88 -8.17 -5.99 5.76
CA GLY A 88 -6.73 -5.76 5.87
C GLY A 88 -6.17 -4.95 4.70
N TRP A 89 -6.70 -5.13 3.50
CA TRP A 89 -6.33 -4.30 2.34
C TRP A 89 -6.73 -2.84 2.53
N TRP A 90 -7.97 -2.57 2.94
CA TRP A 90 -8.43 -1.20 3.20
C TRP A 90 -7.64 -0.56 4.35
N LEU A 91 -7.40 -1.31 5.42
CA LEU A 91 -6.60 -0.84 6.55
C LEU A 91 -5.18 -0.47 6.10
N SER A 92 -4.51 -1.34 5.34
CA SER A 92 -3.15 -1.09 4.85
C SER A 92 -3.09 0.06 3.87
N ALA A 93 -4.00 0.11 2.90
CA ALA A 93 -4.01 1.17 1.89
C ALA A 93 -4.35 2.54 2.51
N GLY A 94 -5.34 2.57 3.42
CA GLY A 94 -5.72 3.76 4.16
C GLY A 94 -4.59 4.25 5.07
N ALA A 95 -3.97 3.34 5.84
CA ALA A 95 -2.86 3.67 6.71
C ALA A 95 -1.63 4.14 5.93
N ALA A 96 -1.28 3.49 4.81
CA ALA A 96 -0.20 3.92 3.92
C ALA A 96 -0.47 5.32 3.35
N GLY A 97 -1.68 5.58 2.86
CA GLY A 97 -2.08 6.90 2.36
C GLY A 97 -2.02 7.98 3.43
N ALA A 98 -2.53 7.68 4.63
CA ALA A 98 -2.46 8.59 5.77
C ALA A 98 -1.03 8.84 6.24
N LEU A 99 -0.16 7.81 6.23
CA LEU A 99 1.25 7.93 6.59
C LEU A 99 2.02 8.80 5.59
N LEU A 100 1.73 8.66 4.29
CA LEU A 100 2.28 9.54 3.26
C LEU A 100 1.84 10.99 3.44
N LEU A 101 0.55 11.21 3.72
CA LEU A 101 0.05 12.55 4.01
C LEU A 101 0.72 13.13 5.28
N ALA A 102 0.87 12.33 6.33
CA ALA A 102 1.55 12.71 7.55
C ALA A 102 3.03 13.06 7.29
N ALA A 103 3.72 12.32 6.42
CA ALA A 103 5.09 12.61 6.00
C ALA A 103 5.18 13.94 5.21
N ILE A 104 4.26 14.19 4.28
CA ILE A 104 4.20 15.47 3.54
C ILE A 104 4.03 16.65 4.51
N VAL A 105 3.08 16.54 5.46
CA VAL A 105 2.86 17.59 6.47
C VAL A 105 4.11 17.78 7.34
N LEU A 106 4.79 16.70 7.72
CA LEU A 106 6.03 16.77 8.51
C LEU A 106 7.15 17.48 7.73
N ILE A 107 7.35 17.11 6.46
CA ILE A 107 8.33 17.76 5.58
C ILE A 107 8.00 19.25 5.44
N ALA A 108 6.74 19.61 5.17
CA ALA A 108 6.31 21.01 5.07
C ALA A 108 6.64 21.80 6.36
N ARG A 109 6.38 21.22 7.54
CA ARG A 109 6.75 21.83 8.82
C ARG A 109 8.26 22.03 8.95
N ILE A 110 9.06 21.01 8.61
CA ILE A 110 10.53 21.10 8.65
C ILE A 110 11.02 22.22 7.70
N LEU A 111 10.46 22.32 6.49
CA LEU A 111 10.85 23.36 5.53
C LEU A 111 10.48 24.77 6.00
N VAL A 112 9.30 24.95 6.59
CA VAL A 112 8.90 26.23 7.19
C VAL A 112 9.85 26.61 8.33
N SER A 113 10.18 25.66 9.22
CA SER A 113 11.16 25.88 10.30
C SER A 113 12.56 26.20 9.76
N ALA A 114 13.00 25.49 8.72
CA ALA A 114 14.30 25.71 8.08
C ALA A 114 14.39 27.11 7.44
N ALA A 115 13.33 27.53 6.74
CA ALA A 115 13.24 28.87 6.14
C ALA A 115 13.27 29.97 7.21
N TYR A 116 12.52 29.79 8.30
CA TYR A 116 12.53 30.72 9.43
C TYR A 116 13.91 30.80 10.09
N LEU A 117 14.55 29.65 10.34
CA LEU A 117 15.88 29.59 10.93
C LEU A 117 16.91 30.35 10.09
N ALA A 118 16.93 30.08 8.78
CA ALA A 118 17.84 30.73 7.84
C ALA A 118 17.61 32.25 7.74
N GLY A 119 16.35 32.70 7.85
CA GLY A 119 16.01 34.12 7.75
C GLY A 119 16.34 34.93 9.00
N VAL A 120 16.05 34.39 10.19
CA VAL A 120 16.11 35.16 11.45
C VAL A 120 17.49 35.09 12.11
N TYR A 121 18.18 33.95 12.03
CA TYR A 121 19.40 33.70 12.82
C TYR A 121 20.71 33.84 12.02
N GLY A 122 20.67 34.42 10.83
CA GLY A 122 21.87 34.70 10.03
C GLY A 122 22.71 33.45 9.74
N ALA A 123 24.03 33.51 9.98
CA ALA A 123 24.95 32.42 9.68
C ALA A 123 24.66 31.13 10.47
N LEU A 124 24.33 31.24 11.77
CA LEU A 124 23.93 30.09 12.59
C LEU A 124 22.63 29.46 12.06
N GLY A 125 21.67 30.30 11.67
CA GLY A 125 20.42 29.88 11.06
C GLY A 125 20.59 29.05 9.79
N ARG A 126 21.56 29.43 8.94
CA ARG A 126 21.91 28.71 7.72
C ARG A 126 22.53 27.33 7.99
N ALA A 127 23.35 27.21 9.04
CA ALA A 127 23.85 25.91 9.47
C ALA A 127 22.68 25.01 9.97
N ALA A 128 21.82 25.54 10.84
CA ALA A 128 20.67 24.81 11.35
C ALA A 128 19.68 24.38 10.25
N SER A 129 19.44 25.23 9.25
CA SER A 129 18.56 24.88 8.11
C SER A 129 19.11 23.73 7.28
N THR A 130 20.45 23.63 7.14
CA THR A 130 21.09 22.50 6.44
C THR A 130 20.81 21.17 7.14
N PHE A 131 20.92 21.13 8.47
CA PHE A 131 20.55 19.94 9.24
C PHE A 131 19.05 19.62 9.15
N ALA A 132 18.19 20.64 9.10
CA ALA A 132 16.76 20.45 8.90
C ALA A 132 16.44 19.82 7.54
N LEU A 133 17.13 20.23 6.47
CA LEU A 133 16.99 19.63 5.13
C LEU A 133 17.45 18.17 5.11
N ILE A 134 18.53 17.84 5.81
CA ILE A 134 18.96 16.43 5.99
C ILE A 134 17.86 15.65 6.72
N GLY A 135 17.26 16.22 7.77
CA GLY A 135 16.12 15.63 8.46
C GLY A 135 14.92 15.37 7.53
N ALA A 136 14.59 16.32 6.66
CA ALA A 136 13.52 16.15 5.67
C ALA A 136 13.84 15.02 4.67
N ALA A 137 15.09 14.92 4.20
CA ALA A 137 15.53 13.84 3.33
C ALA A 137 15.41 12.47 4.03
N LEU A 138 15.80 12.38 5.30
CA LEU A 138 15.64 11.16 6.11
C LEU A 138 14.16 10.78 6.29
N VAL A 139 13.26 11.76 6.46
CA VAL A 139 11.82 11.48 6.50
C VAL A 139 11.33 10.87 5.19
N ILE A 140 11.81 11.36 4.04
CA ILE A 140 11.45 10.77 2.73
C ILE A 140 11.94 9.32 2.65
N GLU A 141 13.20 9.09 2.97
CA GLU A 141 13.83 7.77 2.85
C GLU A 141 13.23 6.74 3.81
N VAL A 142 13.08 7.11 5.08
CA VAL A 142 12.72 6.18 6.15
C VAL A 142 11.19 6.07 6.27
N VAL A 143 10.46 7.19 6.22
CA VAL A 143 9.01 7.22 6.48
C VAL A 143 8.17 7.07 5.22
N ALA A 144 8.55 7.70 4.11
CA ALA A 144 7.70 7.75 2.91
C ALA A 144 7.98 6.61 1.91
N LEU A 145 9.23 6.16 1.78
CA LEU A 145 9.61 5.18 0.77
C LEU A 145 8.87 3.84 0.90
N LEU A 146 8.80 3.34 2.13
CA LEU A 146 8.16 2.06 2.41
C LEU A 146 6.64 2.06 2.13
N PRO A 147 5.83 3.02 2.62
CA PRO A 147 4.40 3.06 2.29
C PRO A 147 4.16 3.27 0.80
N VAL A 148 5.05 3.96 0.05
CA VAL A 148 4.96 4.01 -1.42
C VAL A 148 5.09 2.61 -2.03
N PHE A 149 6.09 1.83 -1.62
CA PHE A 149 6.28 0.48 -2.16
C PHE A 149 5.15 -0.47 -1.79
N GLN A 150 4.65 -0.37 -0.56
CA GLN A 150 3.52 -1.16 -0.11
C GLN A 150 2.24 -0.78 -0.85
N LEU A 151 1.95 0.52 -1.01
CA LEU A 151 0.79 0.97 -1.77
C LEU A 151 0.87 0.50 -3.23
N LYS A 152 2.06 0.60 -3.85
CA LYS A 152 2.32 0.04 -5.18
C LYS A 152 2.02 -1.46 -5.22
N TYR A 153 2.53 -2.24 -4.26
CA TYR A 153 2.24 -3.67 -4.14
C TYR A 153 0.75 -3.96 -4.01
N LEU A 154 0.04 -3.23 -3.14
CA LEU A 154 -1.40 -3.38 -2.89
C LEU A 154 -2.27 -3.10 -4.12
N MET A 155 -1.78 -2.25 -5.04
CA MET A 155 -2.44 -1.96 -6.32
C MET A 155 -2.16 -3.01 -7.40
N THR A 156 -1.10 -3.80 -7.26
CA THR A 156 -0.79 -4.85 -8.24
C THR A 156 -1.82 -5.98 -8.23
N ARG A 157 -1.88 -6.73 -9.34
CA ARG A 157 -2.71 -7.93 -9.46
C ARG A 157 -2.38 -8.99 -8.41
N ALA A 158 -1.10 -9.14 -8.07
CA ALA A 158 -0.63 -10.08 -7.04
C ALA A 158 -1.11 -9.64 -5.66
N GLY A 159 -0.88 -8.38 -5.29
CA GLY A 159 -1.35 -7.82 -4.01
C GLY A 159 -2.87 -7.97 -3.86
N ARG A 160 -3.66 -7.51 -4.84
CA ARG A 160 -5.13 -7.65 -4.79
C ARG A 160 -5.58 -9.10 -4.60
N ARG A 161 -4.98 -10.06 -5.30
CA ARG A 161 -5.27 -11.50 -5.13
C ARG A 161 -4.93 -12.00 -3.73
N ALA A 162 -3.83 -11.52 -3.14
CA ALA A 162 -3.41 -11.89 -1.78
C ALA A 162 -4.42 -11.47 -0.70
N PHE A 163 -5.24 -10.44 -0.97
CA PHE A 163 -6.32 -9.98 -0.08
C PHE A 163 -7.73 -10.42 -0.53
N GLY A 164 -7.82 -11.33 -1.50
CA GLY A 164 -9.11 -11.82 -2.01
C GLY A 164 -9.90 -10.80 -2.84
N LEU A 165 -9.24 -9.77 -3.38
CA LEU A 165 -9.86 -8.76 -4.23
C LEU A 165 -9.80 -9.14 -5.71
N ALA A 166 -10.83 -8.74 -6.46
CA ALA A 166 -10.85 -8.88 -7.91
C ALA A 166 -9.72 -8.03 -8.55
N PRO A 167 -9.07 -8.53 -9.62
CA PRO A 167 -8.12 -7.75 -10.42
C PRO A 167 -8.76 -6.47 -10.94
N VAL A 168 -8.02 -5.35 -10.96
CA VAL A 168 -8.47 -4.17 -11.71
C VAL A 168 -8.33 -4.46 -13.20
N ALA A 169 -9.41 -4.34 -13.96
CA ALA A 169 -9.42 -4.49 -15.39
C ALA A 169 -9.06 -3.15 -16.05
N TRP A 170 -7.77 -2.80 -16.06
CA TRP A 170 -7.30 -1.55 -16.67
C TRP A 170 -7.44 -1.50 -18.19
N ASN A 171 -7.63 -2.64 -18.86
CA ASN A 171 -7.66 -2.76 -20.32
C ASN A 171 -9.06 -3.00 -20.92
N ARG A 172 -10.14 -2.57 -20.26
CA ARG A 172 -11.43 -2.54 -20.96
C ARG A 172 -11.50 -1.24 -21.76
N PRO A 173 -11.65 -1.28 -23.11
CA PRO A 173 -11.97 -0.07 -23.85
C PRO A 173 -13.24 0.53 -23.24
N ALA A 174 -13.24 1.85 -23.02
CA ALA A 174 -14.44 2.56 -22.59
C ALA A 174 -15.54 2.32 -23.65
N PRO A 175 -16.79 2.10 -23.23
CA PRO A 175 -17.91 1.90 -24.16
C PRO A 175 -18.14 3.13 -25.03
#